data_AF-A0A957Z505-F1
#
_entry.id   AF-A0A957Z505-F1
#
_cell.length_a   1.000
_cell.length_b   1.000
_cell.length_c   1.000
_cell.angle_alpha   90.00
_cell.angle_beta   90.00
_cell.angle_gamma   90.00
#
_symmetry.space_group_name_H-M   'P 1'
#
loop_
_entity.id
_entity.type
_entity.pdbx_description
1 polymer ?
#
loop_
_entity_poly.entity_id
_entity_poly.type
_entity_poly.pdbx_seq_one_letter_code
_entity_poly.pdbx_strand_id
1 'polypeptide(L)'
;MNIIAQPTDPRITELLNLEQEEGRRLALRPETIILLEDAGMVVEPFTAQFWRDPAVEPPTLTLTDLADLMVLVQTSENGHSEA
;
A
#
# COMPACT_ATOMS: atom_id res chain seq x y z
N MET A 1 -13.35 -17.38 -3.35
CA MET A 1 -12.12 -16.58 -3.59
C MET A 1 -12.40 -15.72 -4.81
N ASN A 2 -13.01 -14.55 -4.61
CA ASN A 2 -13.34 -13.65 -5.72
C ASN A 2 -12.06 -12.90 -6.07
N ILE A 3 -11.43 -13.31 -7.16
CA ILE A 3 -10.41 -12.52 -7.85
C ILE A 3 -11.17 -11.28 -8.32
N ILE A 4 -11.05 -10.18 -7.58
CA ILE A 4 -11.54 -8.89 -8.04
C ILE A 4 -10.78 -8.63 -9.32
N ALA A 5 -11.45 -8.79 -10.46
CA ALA A 5 -11.01 -8.22 -11.72
C ALA A 5 -10.87 -6.72 -11.44
N GLN A 6 -9.65 -6.28 -11.14
CA GLN A 6 -9.42 -4.86 -10.95
C GLN A 6 -9.83 -4.20 -12.26
N PRO A 7 -10.77 -3.24 -12.25
CA PRO A 7 -10.97 -2.40 -13.42
C PRO A 7 -9.59 -1.81 -13.73
N THR A 8 -9.23 -1.75 -15.01
CA THR A 8 -7.95 -1.22 -15.47
C THR A 8 -7.78 0.20 -14.94
N ASP A 9 -7.21 0.35 -13.75
CA ASP A 9 -7.08 1.64 -13.09
C ASP A 9 -6.21 2.51 -14.00
N PRO A 10 -6.71 3.65 -14.50
CA PRO A 10 -5.98 4.47 -15.47
C PRO A 10 -4.60 4.85 -14.93
N ARG A 11 -4.44 4.97 -13.61
CA ARG A 11 -3.16 5.26 -12.93
C ARG A 11 -2.10 4.18 -13.17
N ILE A 12 -2.51 2.91 -13.35
CA ILE A 12 -1.58 1.83 -13.72
C ILE A 12 -0.96 2.14 -15.08
N THR A 13 -1.77 2.58 -16.05
CA THR A 13 -1.28 2.91 -17.39
C THR A 13 -0.37 4.13 -17.34
N GLU A 14 -0.69 5.14 -16.53
CA GLU A 14 0.16 6.32 -16.32
C GLU A 14 1.52 5.94 -15.71
N LEU A 15 1.55 5.08 -14.69
CA LEU A 15 2.78 4.60 -14.07
C LEU A 15 3.64 3.77 -15.03
N LEU A 16 3.02 2.94 -15.88
CA LEU A 16 3.74 2.17 -16.90
C LEU A 16 4.27 3.05 -18.05
N ASN A 17 3.55 4.11 -18.42
CA ASN A 17 4.05 5.11 -19.37
C ASN A 17 5.23 5.86 -18.78
N LEU A 18 5.16 6.22 -17.49
CA LEU A 18 6.25 6.88 -16.78
C LEU A 18 7.53 6.02 -16.76
N GLU A 19 7.42 4.70 -16.62
CA GLU A 19 8.58 3.78 -16.77
C GLU A 19 9.23 3.88 -18.16
N GLN A 20 8.41 3.98 -19.20
CA GLN A 20 8.89 4.05 -20.58
C GLN A 20 9.54 5.40 -20.87
N GLU A 21 8.95 6.50 -20.37
CA GLU A 21 9.47 7.87 -20.54
C GLU A 21 10.80 8.06 -19.82
N GLU A 22 10.92 7.57 -18.59
CA GLU A 22 12.16 7.69 -17.79
C GLU A 22 13.21 6.62 -18.14
N GLY A 23 12.84 5.62 -18.95
CA GLY A 23 13.71 4.48 -19.30
C GLY A 23 14.16 3.66 -18.09
N ARG A 24 13.41 3.74 -16.98
CA ARG A 24 13.73 3.12 -15.69
C ARG A 24 12.49 2.41 -15.16
N ARG A 25 12.69 1.27 -14.50
CA ARG A 25 11.60 0.55 -13.85
C ARG A 25 11.19 1.22 -12.53
N LEU A 26 9.90 1.19 -12.22
CA LEU A 26 9.37 1.54 -10.90
C LEU A 26 10.02 0.66 -9.85
N ALA A 27 10.22 1.22 -8.66
CA ALA A 27 10.72 0.49 -7.52
C ALA A 27 9.65 -0.45 -6.92
N LEU A 28 8.37 -0.17 -7.16
CA LEU A 28 7.22 -0.95 -6.71
C LEU A 28 6.27 -1.24 -7.87
N ARG A 29 5.42 -2.25 -7.69
CA ARG A 29 4.35 -2.52 -8.66
C ARG A 29 3.35 -1.35 -8.69
N PRO A 30 2.80 -0.97 -9.85
CA PRO A 30 1.85 0.12 -9.97
C PRO A 30 0.67 0.03 -9.00
N GLU A 31 0.13 -1.18 -8.79
CA GLU A 31 -0.99 -1.41 -7.88
C GLU A 31 -0.61 -1.12 -6.42
N THR A 32 0.65 -1.35 -6.06
CA THR A 32 1.14 -1.06 -4.70
C THR A 32 1.36 0.43 -4.48
N ILE A 33 1.86 1.15 -5.50
CA ILE A 33 2.00 2.61 -5.46
C ILE A 33 0.62 3.24 -5.25
N ILE A 34 -0.36 2.82 -6.04
CA ILE A 34 -1.75 3.27 -5.95
C ILE A 34 -2.35 3.03 -4.56
N LEU A 35 -2.18 1.83 -4.01
CA LEU A 35 -2.70 1.52 -2.66
C LEU A 35 -2.08 2.40 -1.56
N LEU A 36 -0.80 2.75 -1.71
CA LEU A 36 -0.11 3.65 -0.78
C LEU A 36 -0.60 5.09 -0.93
N GLU A 37 -0.80 5.55 -2.17
CA GLU A 37 -1.39 6.86 -2.47
C GLU A 37 -2.83 6.98 -1.94
N ASP A 38 -3.64 5.95 -2.13
CA ASP A 38 -5.01 5.87 -1.59
C ASP A 38 -5.02 5.86 -0.05
N ALA A 39 -3.92 5.42 0.59
CA ALA A 39 -3.71 5.49 2.04
C ALA A 39 -3.17 6.85 2.52
N GLY A 40 -3.03 7.84 1.64
CA GLY A 40 -2.52 9.17 1.95
C GLY A 40 -1.00 9.28 1.99
N MET A 41 -0.29 8.36 1.34
CA MET A 41 1.16 8.45 1.18
C MET A 41 1.49 9.08 -0.17
N VAL A 42 2.38 10.07 -0.20
CA VAL A 42 3.05 10.47 -1.44
C VAL A 42 4.18 9.49 -1.70
N VAL A 43 4.16 8.81 -2.85
CA VAL A 43 5.12 7.78 -3.20
C VAL A 43 6.04 8.28 -4.31
N GLU A 44 7.35 8.15 -4.12
CA GLU A 44 8.36 8.33 -5.17
C GLU A 44 8.48 7.03 -5.98
N PRO A 45 7.95 6.96 -7.22
CA PRO A 45 7.74 5.72 -7.96
C PRO A 45 9.01 4.91 -8.23
N PHE A 46 10.17 5.57 -8.29
CA PHE A 46 11.43 4.94 -8.69
C PHE A 46 12.44 4.70 -7.56
N THR A 47 12.21 5.30 -6.39
CA THR A 47 13.08 5.14 -5.23
C THR A 47 12.40 4.42 -4.08
N ALA A 48 11.08 4.18 -4.19
CA ALA A 48 10.22 3.64 -3.13
C ALA A 48 10.28 4.47 -1.83
N GLN A 49 10.62 5.76 -1.91
CA GLN A 49 10.49 6.68 -0.78
C GLN A 49 9.01 7.05 -0.62
N PHE A 50 8.57 7.16 0.62
CA PHE A 50 7.18 7.43 0.96
C PHE A 50 7.10 8.48 2.06
N TRP A 51 6.20 9.44 1.87
CA TRP A 51 5.97 10.55 2.78
C TRP A 51 4.47 10.62 3.06
N ARG A 52 4.07 11.03 4.27
CA ARG A 52 2.64 11.25 4.52
C ARG A 52 2.20 12.56 3.89
N ASP A 53 1.08 12.53 3.17
CA ASP A 53 0.39 13.74 2.75
C ASP A 53 -0.33 14.35 3.97
N PRO A 54 0.04 15.58 4.41
CA PRO A 54 -0.64 16.23 5.53
C PRO A 54 -2.09 16.64 5.23
N ALA A 55 -2.51 16.66 3.96
CA ALA A 55 -3.88 17.00 3.56
C ALA A 55 -4.84 15.79 3.63
N VAL A 56 -4.31 14.57 3.69
CA VAL A 56 -5.12 13.37 3.87
C VAL A 56 -5.37 13.17 5.35
N GLU A 57 -6.65 13.21 5.76
CA GLU A 57 -7.02 12.90 7.14
C GLU A 57 -6.44 11.52 7.50
N PRO A 58 -5.69 11.42 8.61
CA PRO A 58 -5.17 10.12 9.02
C PRO A 58 -6.34 9.15 9.11
N PRO A 59 -6.18 7.89 8.69
CA PRO A 59 -7.21 6.89 8.91
C PRO A 59 -7.58 6.98 10.39
N THR A 60 -8.87 7.19 10.65
CA THR A 60 -9.35 7.31 12.03
C THR A 60 -9.22 5.92 12.62
N LEU A 61 -8.04 5.64 13.18
CA LEU A 61 -7.78 4.42 13.92
C LEU A 61 -8.66 4.49 15.15
N THR A 62 -9.78 3.80 15.09
CA THR A 62 -10.63 3.67 16.27
C THR A 62 -9.89 2.81 17.29
N LEU A 63 -10.23 2.95 18.56
CA LEU A 63 -9.71 2.05 19.61
C LEU A 63 -9.99 0.57 19.28
N THR A 64 -11.03 0.30 18.50
CA THR A 64 -11.35 -1.04 17.98
C THR A 64 -10.30 -1.53 16.98
N ASP A 65 -9.87 -0.69 16.03
CA ASP A 65 -8.83 -1.03 15.04
C ASP A 65 -7.48 -1.29 15.73
N LEU A 66 -7.18 -0.54 16.78
CA LEU A 66 -6.00 -0.76 17.62
C LEU A 66 -6.09 -2.05 18.44
N ALA A 67 -7.28 -2.39 18.97
CA ALA A 67 -7.49 -3.63 19.70
C ALA A 67 -7.35 -4.86 18.78
N ASP A 68 -7.90 -4.80 17.56
CA ASP A 68 -7.76 -5.88 16.57
C ASP A 68 -6.30 -6.06 16.11
N LEU A 69 -5.55 -4.97 15.95
CA LEU A 69 -4.11 -5.03 15.70
C LEU A 69 -3.34 -5.66 16.87
N MET A 70 -3.68 -5.33 18.12
CA MET A 70 -3.04 -5.93 19.29
C MET A 70 -3.34 -7.43 19.43
N VAL A 71 -4.56 -7.87 19.06
CA VAL A 71 -4.93 -9.29 19.04
C VAL A 71 -4.19 -10.04 17.92
N LEU A 72 -4.04 -9.41 16.75
CA LEU A 72 -3.31 -9.99 15.63
C LEU A 72 -1.81 -10.15 15.93
N VAL A 73 -1.20 -9.18 16.63
CA VAL A 73 0.20 -9.28 17.08
C VAL A 73 0.36 -10.38 18.12
N GLN A 74 -0.52 -10.45 19.13
CA GLN A 74 -0.46 -11.49 20.17
C GLN A 74 -0.66 -12.91 19.62
N THR A 75 -1.50 -13.07 18.60
CA THR A 75 -1.69 -14.38 17.94
C THR A 75 -0.52 -14.74 17.03
N SER A 76 0.14 -13.77 16.41
CA SER A 76 1.37 -13.99 15.63
C SER A 76 2.57 -14.36 16.51
N GLU A 77 2.69 -13.80 17.72
CA GLU A 77 3.75 -14.14 18.65
C GLU A 77 3.53 -15.52 19.30
N ASN A 78 2.27 -15.92 19.51
CA ASN A 78 1.94 -17.24 20.05
C ASN A 78 1.90 -18.37 18.99
N GLY A 79 1.82 -18.04 17.70
CA GLY A 79 1.85 -19.00 16.60
C GLY A 79 3.24 -19.52 16.21
N HIS A 80 4.32 -19.01 16.81
CA HIS A 80 5.70 -19.47 16.57
C HIS A 80 6.20 -20.48 17.62
N SER A 81 5.30 -21.15 18.32
CA SER A 81 5.62 -22.29 19.19
C SER A 81 4.52 -23.34 19.07
N GLU A 82 4.53 -24.08 17.97
CA GLU A 82 4.18 -25.50 17.94
C GLU A 82 4.65 -26.08 16.60
N ALA A 83 5.84 -26.69 16.65
CA ALA A 83 6.33 -27.71 15.74
C ALA A 83 6.17 -29.07 16.42
#